data_AF-A0A1F3YDP6-F1
#
_entry.id   AF-A0A1F3YDP6-F1
#
_cell.length_a   1.000
_cell.length_b   1.000
_cell.length_c   1.000
_cell.angle_alpha   90.00
_cell.angle_beta   90.00
_cell.angle_gamma   90.00
#
_symmetry.space_group_name_H-M   'P 1'
#
loop_
_entity.id
_entity.type
_entity.pdbx_description
1 polymer ?
#
loop_
_entity_poly.entity_id
_entity_poly.type
_entity_poly.pdbx_seq_one_letter_code
_entity_poly.pdbx_strand_id
1 'polypeptide(L)'
;MAPEPAPEVAHGVVRFYNFLAEDNRFRDDVLAGLGHLQKFIPPGHFYDERGSQLAAAVCEQPEWYLLRAEVAILRENLETIVQFVGPEAELIELRSGTGVQAALLVERLRPLVYVPVDIDARMLEAGSRELADLFPWLNISGMRADFGRPLVLPEFAGLPIRKKAVFLPGSVIGGFTPDAAVDVLRNARQLAGTGGVLLAGVDLKKDGKTIESAYIDASGMNAGLHRNLLARINRELGGDFQTWRFAYHAYYDRTKGCVTMYLESLYSQFANVGGRRFDFGPNETIDTGIAYQYEEAELQALARQAGFVSQMVWTDAARMFSVHGMIAV
;
A
#
# COMPACT_ATOMS: atom_id res chain seq x y z
N MET A 1 -53.34 7.77 13.00
CA MET A 1 -51.86 7.76 12.99
C MET A 1 -51.44 8.08 11.59
N ALA A 2 -50.89 9.28 11.35
CA ALA A 2 -50.21 9.54 10.08
C ALA A 2 -48.88 8.78 10.11
N PRO A 3 -48.46 8.12 9.02
CA PRO A 3 -47.13 7.53 8.96
C PRO A 3 -46.08 8.63 9.13
N GLU A 4 -45.18 8.47 10.10
CA GLU A 4 -43.98 9.28 10.14
C GLU A 4 -43.15 8.99 8.88
N PRO A 5 -42.70 10.01 8.13
CA PRO A 5 -41.80 9.78 7.01
C PRO A 5 -40.53 9.12 7.55
N ALA A 6 -40.11 8.03 6.89
CA ALA A 6 -38.81 7.43 7.18
C ALA A 6 -37.73 8.51 7.03
N PRO A 7 -36.74 8.58 7.94
CA PRO A 7 -35.66 9.54 7.82
C PRO A 7 -34.97 9.36 6.46
N GLU A 8 -34.89 10.44 5.70
CA GLU A 8 -34.20 10.48 4.41
C GLU A 8 -32.72 10.18 4.68
N VAL A 9 -32.20 9.07 4.16
CA VAL A 9 -30.78 8.76 4.27
C VAL A 9 -30.06 9.73 3.35
N ALA A 10 -29.38 10.72 3.92
CA ALA A 10 -28.52 11.60 3.14
C ALA A 10 -27.48 10.73 2.41
N HIS A 11 -27.55 10.70 1.08
CA HIS A 11 -26.60 9.97 0.26
C HIS A 11 -25.33 10.81 0.08
N GLY A 12 -24.20 10.23 0.48
CA GLY A 12 -22.88 10.80 0.24
C GLY A 12 -22.55 10.84 -1.25
N VAL A 13 -21.60 11.71 -1.60
CA VAL A 13 -21.16 11.89 -2.99
C VAL A 13 -19.88 11.09 -3.23
N VAL A 14 -19.85 10.31 -4.33
CA VAL A 14 -18.66 9.60 -4.81
C VAL A 14 -18.09 10.31 -6.04
N ARG A 15 -16.83 10.73 -6.00
CA ARG A 15 -16.12 11.37 -7.12
C ARG A 15 -14.72 10.79 -7.29
N PHE A 16 -14.20 10.86 -8.51
CA PHE A 16 -12.85 10.40 -8.84
C PHE A 16 -12.06 11.51 -9.55
N TYR A 17 -10.79 11.64 -9.19
CA TYR A 17 -9.85 12.59 -9.78
C TYR A 17 -8.61 11.82 -10.27
N ASN A 18 -8.09 12.18 -11.44
CA ASN A 18 -6.87 11.58 -11.97
C ASN A 18 -5.72 12.60 -11.96
N PHE A 19 -4.68 12.30 -11.20
CA PHE A 19 -3.44 13.08 -11.11
C PHE A 19 -2.27 12.40 -11.82
N LEU A 20 -2.48 11.22 -12.40
CA LEU A 20 -1.47 10.53 -13.21
C LEU A 20 -1.59 10.98 -14.67
N ALA A 21 -0.45 11.28 -15.28
CA ALA A 21 -0.37 11.47 -16.73
C ALA A 21 -0.80 10.20 -17.48
N GLU A 22 -1.28 10.34 -18.71
CA GLU A 22 -1.35 9.21 -19.64
C GLU A 22 0.07 8.80 -19.99
N ASP A 23 0.59 7.73 -19.38
CA ASP A 23 2.04 7.57 -19.32
C ASP A 23 2.53 6.21 -19.80
N ASN A 24 3.61 6.25 -20.60
CA ASN A 24 4.44 5.10 -20.96
C ASN A 24 5.36 4.69 -19.80
N ARG A 25 5.12 5.17 -18.57
CA ARG A 25 5.93 4.90 -17.36
C ARG A 25 6.29 3.43 -17.20
N PHE A 26 5.35 2.52 -17.43
CA PHE A 26 5.63 1.09 -17.35
C PHE A 26 6.70 0.66 -18.35
N ARG A 27 6.61 1.11 -19.61
CA ARG A 27 7.61 0.83 -20.64
C ARG A 27 8.97 1.41 -20.25
N ASP A 28 9.00 2.68 -19.85
CA ASP A 28 10.25 3.38 -19.58
C ASP A 28 10.96 2.80 -18.35
N ASP A 29 10.23 2.51 -17.27
CA ASP A 29 10.76 1.88 -16.07
C ASP A 29 11.30 0.47 -16.35
N VAL A 30 10.59 -0.34 -17.15
CA VAL A 30 11.06 -1.68 -17.54
C VAL A 30 12.32 -1.60 -18.41
N LEU A 31 12.33 -0.72 -19.41
CA LEU A 31 13.46 -0.60 -20.34
C LEU A 31 14.71 -0.03 -19.69
N ALA A 32 14.56 0.90 -18.74
CA ALA A 32 15.65 1.40 -17.91
C ALA A 32 16.11 0.32 -16.92
N GLY A 33 15.15 -0.28 -16.22
CA GLY A 33 15.35 -1.31 -15.20
C GLY A 33 16.13 -2.53 -15.68
N LEU A 34 15.75 -3.08 -16.83
CA LEU A 34 16.45 -4.21 -17.45
C LEU A 34 17.81 -3.84 -18.04
N GLY A 35 18.08 -2.54 -18.24
CA GLY A 35 19.34 -2.02 -18.76
C GLY A 35 20.43 -1.84 -17.71
N HIS A 36 20.10 -1.96 -16.42
CA HIS A 36 21.08 -1.89 -15.34
C HIS A 36 21.88 -3.18 -15.19
N LEU A 37 23.08 -3.07 -14.59
CA LEU A 37 23.92 -4.23 -14.25
C LEU A 37 23.21 -5.14 -13.24
N GLN A 38 22.69 -4.56 -12.16
CA GLN A 38 21.68 -5.20 -11.32
C GLN A 38 20.31 -4.80 -11.87
N LYS A 39 19.65 -5.73 -12.55
CA LYS A 39 18.35 -5.45 -13.15
C LYS A 39 17.32 -5.22 -12.05
N PHE A 40 16.46 -4.23 -12.22
CA PHE A 40 15.44 -3.88 -11.22
C PHE A 40 14.17 -3.43 -11.93
N ILE A 41 13.00 -3.86 -11.45
CA ILE A 41 11.72 -3.34 -11.91
C ILE A 41 10.92 -2.87 -10.69
N PRO A 42 10.41 -1.63 -10.69
CA PRO A 42 9.62 -1.11 -9.58
C PRO A 42 8.42 -2.01 -9.24
N PRO A 43 8.19 -2.35 -7.95
CA PRO A 43 7.09 -3.22 -7.53
C PRO A 43 5.70 -2.65 -7.83
N GLY A 44 5.57 -1.33 -8.05
CA GLY A 44 4.31 -0.71 -8.49
C GLY A 44 3.76 -1.29 -9.80
N HIS A 45 4.60 -1.96 -10.60
CA HIS A 45 4.20 -2.57 -11.87
C HIS A 45 3.62 -3.98 -11.74
N PHE A 46 3.55 -4.56 -10.53
CA PHE A 46 2.90 -5.87 -10.34
C PHE A 46 1.41 -5.84 -10.61
N TYR A 47 0.75 -4.71 -10.35
CA TYR A 47 -0.70 -4.62 -10.20
C TYR A 47 -1.41 -4.30 -11.53
N ASP A 48 -1.21 -5.15 -12.55
CA ASP A 48 -2.23 -5.27 -13.61
C ASP A 48 -3.45 -6.04 -13.06
N GLU A 49 -4.51 -6.19 -13.85
CA GLU A 49 -5.73 -6.88 -13.40
C GLU A 49 -5.44 -8.27 -12.81
N ARG A 50 -4.56 -9.05 -13.45
CA ARG A 50 -4.17 -10.37 -12.97
C ARG A 50 -3.30 -10.28 -11.72
N GLY A 51 -2.37 -9.33 -11.68
CA GLY A 51 -1.50 -9.09 -10.54
C GLY A 51 -2.25 -8.65 -9.30
N SER A 52 -3.27 -7.79 -9.43
CA SER A 52 -4.14 -7.39 -8.31
C SER A 52 -4.92 -8.58 -7.75
N GLN A 53 -5.41 -9.50 -8.60
CA GLN A 53 -6.02 -10.76 -8.15
C GLN A 53 -5.03 -11.67 -7.42
N LEU A 54 -3.79 -11.78 -7.93
CA LEU A 54 -2.73 -12.57 -7.29
C LEU A 54 -2.33 -11.97 -5.94
N ALA A 55 -2.24 -10.63 -5.85
CA ALA A 55 -1.96 -9.93 -4.60
C ALA A 55 -3.07 -10.16 -3.56
N ALA A 56 -4.34 -10.13 -3.98
CA ALA A 56 -5.45 -10.49 -3.10
C ALA A 56 -5.33 -11.96 -2.60
N ALA A 57 -5.00 -12.89 -3.50
CA ALA A 57 -4.78 -14.30 -3.12
C ALA A 57 -3.57 -14.50 -2.19
N VAL A 58 -2.51 -13.69 -2.33
CA VAL A 58 -1.37 -13.66 -1.38
C VAL A 58 -1.88 -13.24 0.01
N CYS A 59 -2.71 -12.21 0.10
CA CYS A 59 -3.27 -11.76 1.37
C CYS A 59 -4.14 -12.80 2.09
N GLU A 60 -4.71 -13.76 1.35
CA GLU A 60 -5.49 -14.87 1.89
C GLU A 60 -4.64 -16.05 2.39
N GLN A 61 -3.34 -16.08 2.07
CA GLN A 61 -2.48 -17.18 2.48
C GLN A 61 -2.37 -17.28 4.01
N PRO A 62 -2.31 -18.51 4.57
CA PRO A 62 -2.17 -18.70 6.01
C PRO A 62 -0.85 -18.13 6.54
N GLU A 63 0.19 -18.03 5.72
CA GLU A 63 1.47 -17.42 6.08
C GLU A 63 1.43 -15.88 6.06
N TRP A 64 0.50 -15.26 5.32
CA TRP A 64 0.40 -13.80 5.21
C TRP A 64 -0.33 -13.17 6.42
N TYR A 65 0.39 -12.97 7.52
CA TYR A 65 -0.20 -12.54 8.79
C TYR A 65 -0.53 -11.04 8.89
N LEU A 66 0.06 -10.18 8.04
CA LEU A 66 0.04 -8.72 8.21
C LEU A 66 -1.38 -8.16 8.30
N LEU A 67 -2.24 -8.51 7.34
CA LEU A 67 -3.62 -8.03 7.30
C LEU A 67 -4.41 -8.47 8.54
N ARG A 68 -4.24 -9.72 8.98
CA ARG A 68 -4.94 -10.25 10.16
C ARG A 68 -4.49 -9.56 11.44
N ALA A 69 -3.19 -9.34 11.60
CA ALA A 69 -2.63 -8.65 12.75
C ALA A 69 -3.12 -7.18 12.81
N GLU A 70 -3.07 -6.46 11.70
CA GLU A 70 -3.54 -5.07 11.63
C GLU A 70 -5.04 -4.96 11.93
N VAL A 71 -5.87 -5.82 11.31
CA VAL A 71 -7.32 -5.84 11.57
C VAL A 71 -7.64 -6.15 13.04
N ALA A 72 -6.90 -7.05 13.68
CA ALA A 72 -7.06 -7.34 15.10
C ALA A 72 -6.76 -6.08 15.95
N ILE A 73 -5.64 -5.40 15.67
CA ILE A 73 -5.27 -4.16 16.36
C ILE A 73 -6.35 -3.09 16.21
N LEU A 74 -6.82 -2.86 14.99
CA LEU A 74 -7.85 -1.86 14.71
C LEU A 74 -9.15 -2.17 15.47
N ARG A 75 -9.60 -3.43 15.46
CA ARG A 75 -10.84 -3.85 16.16
C ARG A 75 -10.73 -3.69 17.68
N GLU A 76 -9.61 -4.12 18.26
CA GLU A 76 -9.41 -4.09 19.71
C GLU A 76 -9.23 -2.67 20.26
N ASN A 77 -8.69 -1.75 19.45
CA ASN A 77 -8.30 -0.41 19.89
C ASN A 77 -9.13 0.72 19.25
N LEU A 78 -10.21 0.38 18.54
CA LEU A 78 -10.95 1.31 17.68
C LEU A 78 -11.39 2.59 18.40
N GLU A 79 -11.85 2.47 19.64
CA GLU A 79 -12.26 3.62 20.44
C GLU A 79 -11.11 4.59 20.73
N THR A 80 -9.95 4.05 21.11
CA THR A 80 -8.77 4.87 21.40
C THR A 80 -8.19 5.51 20.14
N ILE A 81 -8.26 4.80 19.01
CA ILE A 81 -7.84 5.31 17.69
C ILE A 81 -8.76 6.45 17.25
N VAL A 82 -10.08 6.26 17.33
CA VAL A 82 -11.05 7.30 16.94
C VAL A 82 -10.97 8.52 17.87
N GLN A 83 -10.77 8.31 19.17
CA GLN A 83 -10.53 9.40 20.11
C GLN A 83 -9.25 10.18 19.78
N PHE A 84 -8.19 9.47 19.37
CA PHE A 84 -6.93 10.08 18.97
C PHE A 84 -7.06 10.90 17.67
N VAL A 85 -7.78 10.36 16.67
CA VAL A 85 -8.06 11.07 15.42
C VAL A 85 -8.94 12.29 15.67
N GLY A 86 -9.97 12.15 16.50
CA GLY A 86 -10.93 13.21 16.81
C GLY A 86 -12.08 13.31 15.81
N PRO A 87 -13.13 14.07 16.15
CA PRO A 87 -14.34 14.19 15.33
C PRO A 87 -14.13 15.09 14.10
N GLU A 88 -15.10 15.06 13.18
CA GLU A 88 -15.16 15.95 12.01
C GLU A 88 -13.88 15.83 11.14
N ALA A 89 -13.40 14.60 10.99
CA ALA A 89 -12.16 14.30 10.28
C ALA A 89 -12.36 14.14 8.77
N GLU A 90 -11.35 14.54 8.02
CA GLU A 90 -11.07 14.07 6.66
C GLU A 90 -10.11 12.88 6.78
N LEU A 91 -10.55 11.69 6.37
CA LEU A 91 -9.75 10.46 6.42
C LEU A 91 -9.12 10.19 5.04
N ILE A 92 -7.81 10.33 4.94
CA ILE A 92 -7.04 10.16 3.70
C ILE A 92 -6.30 8.83 3.77
N GLU A 93 -6.62 7.87 2.93
CA GLU A 93 -5.95 6.57 2.92
C GLU A 93 -5.00 6.45 1.74
N LEU A 94 -3.73 6.18 2.03
CA LEU A 94 -2.69 6.04 1.01
C LEU A 94 -2.47 4.54 0.72
N ARG A 95 -2.76 4.13 -0.52
CA ARG A 95 -2.81 2.74 -1.01
C ARG A 95 -4.01 1.95 -0.43
N SER A 96 -5.22 2.28 -0.88
CA SER A 96 -6.51 1.85 -0.28
C SER A 96 -6.84 0.35 -0.34
N GLY A 97 -6.01 -0.48 -0.98
CA GLY A 97 -6.03 -1.94 -0.83
C GLY A 97 -7.42 -2.58 -0.99
N THR A 98 -7.76 -3.51 -0.08
CA THR A 98 -9.03 -4.26 -0.07
C THR A 98 -10.16 -3.56 0.71
N GLY A 99 -9.91 -2.37 1.27
CA GLY A 99 -10.91 -1.59 2.01
C GLY A 99 -11.32 -2.12 3.40
N VAL A 100 -10.84 -3.29 3.84
CA VAL A 100 -11.24 -3.89 5.13
C VAL A 100 -10.84 -3.02 6.32
N GLN A 101 -9.61 -2.50 6.33
CA GLN A 101 -9.14 -1.60 7.39
C GLN A 101 -9.89 -0.26 7.35
N ALA A 102 -10.12 0.26 6.14
CA ALA A 102 -10.87 1.49 5.91
C ALA A 102 -12.28 1.40 6.48
N ALA A 103 -12.99 0.30 6.21
CA ALA A 103 -14.36 0.08 6.66
C ALA A 103 -14.48 0.13 8.19
N LEU A 104 -13.53 -0.46 8.92
CA LEU A 104 -13.51 -0.42 10.39
C LEU A 104 -13.36 1.01 10.91
N LEU A 105 -12.43 1.78 10.33
CA LEU A 105 -12.22 3.17 10.73
C LEU A 105 -13.44 4.03 10.35
N VAL A 106 -13.95 3.91 9.13
CA VAL A 106 -15.11 4.67 8.64
C VAL A 106 -16.35 4.45 9.50
N GLU A 107 -16.65 3.18 9.83
CA GLU A 107 -17.82 2.81 10.63
C GLU A 107 -17.84 3.56 11.97
N ARG A 108 -16.68 3.61 12.64
CA ARG A 108 -16.59 4.18 14.00
C ARG A 108 -16.22 5.66 14.02
N LEU A 109 -15.29 6.10 13.19
CA LEU A 109 -14.85 7.49 13.10
C LEU A 109 -15.93 8.40 12.53
N ARG A 110 -16.77 7.85 11.62
CA ARG A 110 -17.75 8.62 10.83
C ARG A 110 -17.14 9.89 10.22
N PRO A 111 -16.08 9.76 9.39
CA PRO A 111 -15.41 10.92 8.80
C PRO A 111 -16.38 11.71 7.90
N LEU A 112 -16.16 13.02 7.78
CA LEU A 112 -16.96 13.87 6.89
C LEU A 112 -16.71 13.56 5.42
N VAL A 113 -15.48 13.15 5.11
CA VAL A 113 -15.05 12.71 3.79
C VAL A 113 -13.96 11.66 3.93
N TYR A 114 -14.03 10.63 3.08
CA TYR A 114 -13.00 9.62 2.90
C TYR A 114 -12.32 9.83 1.55
N VAL A 115 -10.99 9.86 1.57
CA VAL A 115 -10.14 10.19 0.41
C VAL A 115 -9.19 9.01 0.18
N PRO A 116 -9.61 7.95 -0.53
CA PRO A 116 -8.70 6.89 -0.93
C PRO A 116 -7.77 7.38 -2.03
N VAL A 117 -6.49 7.07 -1.92
CA VAL A 117 -5.44 7.42 -2.89
C VAL A 117 -4.77 6.15 -3.38
N ASP A 118 -4.83 5.88 -4.68
CA ASP A 118 -4.18 4.72 -5.28
C ASP A 118 -3.71 5.01 -6.72
N ILE A 119 -2.77 4.23 -7.24
CA ILE A 119 -2.34 4.32 -8.65
C ILE A 119 -3.26 3.48 -9.57
N ASP A 120 -3.88 2.43 -9.03
CA ASP A 120 -4.80 1.55 -9.74
C ASP A 120 -6.21 2.13 -9.73
N ALA A 121 -6.63 2.64 -10.89
CA ALA A 121 -7.96 3.22 -11.08
C ALA A 121 -9.09 2.22 -10.75
N ARG A 122 -8.91 0.94 -11.11
CA ARG A 122 -9.96 -0.07 -10.95
C ARG A 122 -10.14 -0.43 -9.49
N MET A 123 -9.05 -0.67 -8.77
CA MET A 123 -9.09 -0.96 -7.33
C MET A 123 -9.66 0.23 -6.55
N LEU A 124 -9.23 1.45 -6.90
CA LEU A 124 -9.75 2.67 -6.32
C LEU A 124 -11.26 2.81 -6.53
N GLU A 125 -11.74 2.61 -7.76
CA GLU A 125 -13.17 2.72 -8.07
C GLU A 125 -14.00 1.61 -7.42
N ALA A 126 -13.55 0.35 -7.49
CA ALA A 126 -14.25 -0.80 -6.92
C ALA A 126 -14.37 -0.66 -5.40
N GLY A 127 -13.26 -0.43 -4.70
CA GLY A 127 -13.24 -0.28 -3.24
C GLY A 127 -14.07 0.92 -2.77
N SER A 128 -14.00 2.05 -3.50
CA SER A 128 -14.83 3.23 -3.19
C SER A 128 -16.33 2.95 -3.31
N ARG A 129 -16.76 2.18 -4.32
CA ARG A 129 -18.17 1.82 -4.50
C ARG A 129 -18.64 0.84 -3.44
N GLU A 130 -17.83 -0.17 -3.11
CA GLU A 130 -18.14 -1.11 -2.02
C GLU A 130 -18.29 -0.38 -0.68
N LEU A 131 -17.41 0.58 -0.37
CA LEU A 131 -17.52 1.42 0.82
C LEU A 131 -18.76 2.33 0.79
N ALA A 132 -19.12 2.89 -0.37
CA ALA A 132 -20.35 3.69 -0.51
C ALA A 132 -21.62 2.86 -0.31
N ASP A 133 -21.63 1.61 -0.75
CA ASP A 133 -22.75 0.68 -0.54
C ASP A 133 -22.88 0.30 0.95
N LEU A 134 -21.75 0.09 1.64
CA LEU A 134 -21.71 -0.19 3.08
C LEU A 134 -22.07 1.04 3.93
N PHE A 135 -21.66 2.23 3.49
CA PHE A 135 -21.88 3.49 4.19
C PHE A 135 -22.51 4.54 3.26
N PRO A 136 -23.83 4.46 2.99
CA PRO A 136 -24.49 5.37 2.04
C PRO A 136 -24.38 6.86 2.37
N TRP A 137 -24.05 7.21 3.62
CA TRP A 137 -23.86 8.59 4.09
C TRP A 137 -22.46 9.15 3.81
N LEU A 138 -21.49 8.32 3.42
CA LEU A 138 -20.09 8.69 3.32
C LEU A 138 -19.80 9.46 2.03
N ASN A 139 -19.21 10.64 2.15
CA ASN A 139 -18.61 11.31 0.99
C ASN A 139 -17.27 10.65 0.66
N ILE A 140 -17.10 10.20 -0.58
CA ILE A 140 -15.87 9.56 -1.05
C ILE A 140 -15.29 10.36 -2.21
N SER A 141 -14.01 10.71 -2.10
CA SER A 141 -13.28 11.43 -3.13
C SER A 141 -12.02 10.64 -3.50
N GLY A 142 -12.16 9.71 -4.44
CA GLY A 142 -11.04 8.87 -4.89
C GLY A 142 -10.01 9.65 -5.70
N MET A 143 -8.75 9.51 -5.34
CA MET A 143 -7.62 10.19 -5.98
C MET A 143 -6.71 9.16 -6.65
N ARG A 144 -6.72 9.13 -7.98
CA ARG A 144 -5.74 8.34 -8.72
C ARG A 144 -4.41 9.09 -8.75
N ALA A 145 -3.47 8.72 -7.90
CA ALA A 145 -2.21 9.44 -7.71
C ALA A 145 -1.09 8.54 -7.18
N ASP A 146 0.16 8.95 -7.45
CA ASP A 146 1.38 8.35 -6.88
C ASP A 146 1.71 9.07 -5.57
N PHE A 147 1.38 8.48 -4.43
CA PHE A 147 1.59 9.08 -3.11
C PHE A 147 3.07 9.19 -2.71
N GLY A 148 3.99 8.57 -3.46
CA GLY A 148 5.42 8.81 -3.35
C GLY A 148 5.84 10.21 -3.82
N ARG A 149 4.93 10.96 -4.45
CA ARG A 149 5.13 12.34 -4.91
C ARG A 149 4.24 13.31 -4.14
N PRO A 150 4.61 14.60 -4.09
CA PRO A 150 3.74 15.63 -3.52
C PRO A 150 2.37 15.64 -4.20
N LEU A 151 1.31 15.62 -3.39
CA LEU A 151 -0.08 15.61 -3.82
C LEU A 151 -0.83 16.75 -3.13
N VAL A 152 -1.58 17.52 -3.91
CA VAL A 152 -2.47 18.57 -3.38
C VAL A 152 -3.90 18.10 -3.58
N LEU A 153 -4.59 17.83 -2.47
CA LEU A 153 -5.99 17.43 -2.49
C LEU A 153 -6.91 18.63 -2.74
N PRO A 154 -8.07 18.44 -3.39
CA PRO A 154 -9.08 19.47 -3.48
C PRO A 154 -9.57 19.87 -2.08
N GLU A 155 -9.90 21.14 -1.90
CA GLU A 155 -10.56 21.61 -0.68
C GLU A 155 -12.05 21.22 -0.69
N PHE A 156 -12.51 20.59 0.38
CA PHE A 156 -13.93 20.23 0.56
C PHE A 156 -14.70 21.39 1.22
N ALA A 157 -14.83 22.50 0.48
CA ALA A 157 -15.49 23.71 0.96
C ALA A 157 -16.92 23.43 1.46
N GLY A 158 -17.28 23.99 2.61
CA GLY A 158 -18.58 23.81 3.25
C GLY A 158 -18.67 22.63 4.22
N LEU A 159 -17.66 21.75 4.28
CA LEU A 159 -17.53 20.77 5.35
C LEU A 159 -16.74 21.37 6.53
N PRO A 160 -17.20 21.21 7.78
CA PRO A 160 -16.50 21.72 8.96
C PRO A 160 -15.33 20.80 9.35
N ILE A 161 -14.40 20.53 8.42
CA ILE A 161 -13.24 19.65 8.67
C ILE A 161 -12.36 20.27 9.74
N ARG A 162 -12.25 19.60 10.89
CA ARG A 162 -11.36 20.04 11.99
C ARG A 162 -9.97 19.46 11.90
N LYS A 163 -9.85 18.27 11.31
CA LYS A 163 -8.61 17.51 11.32
C LYS A 163 -8.48 16.63 10.08
N LYS A 164 -7.29 16.64 9.48
CA LYS A 164 -6.93 15.70 8.43
C LYS A 164 -6.16 14.55 9.06
N ALA A 165 -6.62 13.34 8.78
CA ALA A 165 -6.02 12.10 9.27
C ALA A 165 -5.55 11.28 8.07
N VAL A 166 -4.23 11.13 7.93
CA VAL A 166 -3.64 10.27 6.92
C VAL A 166 -3.51 8.86 7.50
N PHE A 167 -3.96 7.86 6.75
CA PHE A 167 -3.87 6.45 7.10
C PHE A 167 -2.98 5.73 6.08
N LEU A 168 -1.94 5.07 6.58
CA LEU A 168 -1.01 4.21 5.85
C LEU A 168 -1.18 2.77 6.37
N PRO A 169 -2.13 1.99 5.84
CA PRO A 169 -2.34 0.61 6.28
C PRO A 169 -1.24 -0.35 5.79
N GLY A 170 -1.24 -1.57 6.31
CA GLY A 170 -0.67 -2.75 5.66
C GLY A 170 0.85 -2.73 5.49
N SER A 171 1.57 -1.95 6.30
CA SER A 171 3.02 -1.77 6.18
C SER A 171 3.46 -1.25 4.81
N VAL A 172 2.63 -0.38 4.20
CA VAL A 172 2.96 0.31 2.94
C VAL A 172 4.34 0.96 2.98
N ILE A 173 4.69 1.56 4.11
CA ILE A 173 5.96 2.25 4.32
C ILE A 173 7.18 1.31 4.22
N GLY A 174 6.99 0.02 4.53
CA GLY A 174 8.04 -0.99 4.40
C GLY A 174 8.43 -1.26 2.94
N GLY A 175 7.58 -0.92 1.97
CA GLY A 175 7.89 -1.04 0.54
C GLY A 175 8.93 -0.04 0.03
N PHE A 176 9.49 0.80 0.90
CA PHE A 176 10.46 1.85 0.56
C PHE A 176 11.74 1.66 1.37
N THR A 177 12.87 2.09 0.81
CA THR A 177 14.11 2.21 1.60
C THR A 177 13.91 3.23 2.72
N PRO A 178 14.68 3.18 3.82
CA PRO A 178 14.50 4.12 4.94
C PRO A 178 14.51 5.60 4.51
N ASP A 179 15.38 5.99 3.58
CA ASP A 179 15.42 7.36 3.07
C ASP A 179 14.15 7.71 2.27
N ALA A 180 13.71 6.82 1.37
CA ALA A 180 12.49 7.01 0.61
C ALA A 180 11.23 6.98 1.48
N ALA A 181 11.24 6.20 2.57
CA ALA A 181 10.18 6.18 3.57
C ALA A 181 10.04 7.54 4.27
N VAL A 182 11.14 8.24 4.57
CA VAL A 182 11.08 9.61 5.10
C VAL A 182 10.39 10.54 4.10
N ASP A 183 10.66 10.41 2.80
CA ASP A 183 10.00 11.25 1.78
C ASP A 183 8.51 10.95 1.65
N VAL A 184 8.10 9.68 1.72
CA VAL A 184 6.68 9.29 1.79
C VAL A 184 6.01 9.89 3.03
N LEU A 185 6.66 9.83 4.19
CA LEU A 185 6.15 10.43 5.42
C LEU A 185 6.10 11.97 5.31
N ARG A 186 7.04 12.63 4.63
CA ARG A 186 6.96 14.08 4.37
C ARG A 186 5.76 14.44 3.51
N ASN A 187 5.46 13.65 2.48
CA ASN A 187 4.26 13.85 1.67
C ASN A 187 2.98 13.63 2.52
N ALA A 188 2.95 12.59 3.35
CA ALA A 188 1.86 12.37 4.30
C ALA A 188 1.70 13.54 5.28
N ARG A 189 2.80 14.14 5.76
CA ARG A 189 2.77 15.35 6.61
C ARG A 189 2.17 16.54 5.87
N GLN A 190 2.49 16.73 4.59
CA GLN A 190 1.90 17.81 3.78
C GLN A 190 0.38 17.63 3.65
N LEU A 191 -0.09 16.39 3.45
CA LEU A 191 -1.51 16.07 3.40
C LEU A 191 -2.22 16.29 4.74
N ALA A 192 -1.61 15.86 5.85
CA ALA A 192 -2.16 16.03 7.19
C ALA A 192 -2.20 17.51 7.64
N GLY A 193 -1.22 18.30 7.22
CA GLY A 193 -1.02 19.67 7.70
C GLY A 193 -0.57 19.72 9.16
N THR A 194 -0.13 20.89 9.64
CA THR A 194 0.28 21.08 11.04
C THR A 194 -0.87 20.74 12.00
N GLY A 195 -0.60 19.92 13.00
CA GLY A 195 -1.60 19.42 13.96
C GLY A 195 -2.48 18.28 13.43
N GLY A 196 -2.32 17.89 12.16
CA GLY A 196 -2.95 16.72 11.56
C GLY A 196 -2.43 15.41 12.12
N VAL A 197 -3.13 14.32 11.79
CA VAL A 197 -2.87 12.97 12.31
C VAL A 197 -2.26 12.09 11.22
N LEU A 198 -1.32 11.24 11.62
CA LEU A 198 -0.90 10.06 10.88
C LEU A 198 -1.25 8.81 11.69
N LEU A 199 -1.96 7.88 11.06
CA LEU A 199 -2.12 6.50 11.47
C LEU A 199 -1.26 5.64 10.53
N ALA A 200 -0.21 5.00 11.02
CA ALA A 200 0.68 4.19 10.20
C ALA A 200 0.77 2.75 10.74
N GLY A 201 0.28 1.79 9.97
CA GLY A 201 0.44 0.37 10.20
C GLY A 201 1.79 -0.12 9.71
N VAL A 202 2.54 -0.84 10.53
CA VAL A 202 3.90 -1.30 10.23
C VAL A 202 4.16 -2.73 10.72
N ASP A 203 4.79 -3.51 9.86
CA ASP A 203 5.26 -4.85 10.17
C ASP A 203 6.50 -4.80 11.07
N LEU A 204 6.44 -5.44 12.24
CA LEU A 204 7.50 -5.36 13.24
C LEU A 204 8.64 -6.35 12.95
N LYS A 205 9.87 -6.05 13.38
CA LYS A 205 10.93 -7.07 13.37
C LYS A 205 10.57 -8.20 14.32
N LYS A 206 10.79 -9.44 13.88
CA LYS A 206 10.43 -10.68 14.59
C LYS A 206 11.23 -11.86 14.08
N ASP A 207 10.87 -13.08 14.50
CA ASP A 207 11.52 -14.28 14.00
C ASP A 207 11.50 -14.36 12.47
N GLY A 208 12.67 -14.58 11.91
CA GLY A 208 12.87 -14.57 10.46
C GLY A 208 12.07 -15.66 9.73
N LYS A 209 11.82 -16.82 10.33
CA LYS A 209 11.03 -17.86 9.63
C LYS A 209 9.59 -17.41 9.42
N THR A 210 9.04 -16.67 10.38
CA THR A 210 7.69 -16.13 10.29
C THR A 210 7.58 -15.05 9.22
N ILE A 211 8.59 -14.18 9.13
CA ILE A 211 8.67 -13.18 8.06
C ILE A 211 8.86 -13.89 6.71
N GLU A 212 9.86 -14.74 6.57
CA GLU A 212 10.17 -15.44 5.31
C GLU A 212 8.98 -16.25 4.78
N SER A 213 8.23 -16.95 5.65
CA SER A 213 7.06 -17.72 5.21
C SER A 213 5.97 -16.86 4.60
N ALA A 214 5.81 -15.60 5.04
CA ALA A 214 4.84 -14.70 4.43
C ALA A 214 5.20 -14.38 2.97
N TYR A 215 6.49 -14.29 2.65
CA TYR A 215 6.97 -14.01 1.29
C TYR A 215 7.28 -15.26 0.47
N ILE A 216 7.35 -16.44 1.10
CA ILE A 216 7.62 -17.74 0.48
C ILE A 216 6.49 -18.70 0.88
N ASP A 217 5.27 -18.39 0.43
CA ASP A 217 4.09 -19.17 0.74
C ASP A 217 4.15 -20.55 0.07
N ALA A 218 3.64 -21.57 0.76
CA ALA A 218 3.70 -22.96 0.27
C ALA A 218 2.90 -23.18 -1.02
N SER A 219 1.90 -22.33 -1.28
CA SER A 219 1.03 -22.41 -2.46
C SER A 219 1.67 -21.82 -3.73
N GLY A 220 2.76 -21.07 -3.59
CA GLY A 220 3.46 -20.41 -4.69
C GLY A 220 2.75 -19.18 -5.26
N MET A 221 1.82 -18.56 -4.52
CA MET A 221 1.10 -17.36 -4.95
C MET A 221 2.02 -16.15 -5.09
N ASN A 222 2.98 -15.93 -4.17
CA ASN A 222 4.00 -14.89 -4.32
C ASN A 222 4.85 -15.13 -5.58
N ALA A 223 5.28 -16.37 -5.81
CA ALA A 223 6.02 -16.72 -7.03
C ALA A 223 5.18 -16.48 -8.29
N GLY A 224 3.87 -16.73 -8.23
CA GLY A 224 2.91 -16.40 -9.27
C GLY A 224 2.81 -14.89 -9.54
N LEU A 225 2.65 -14.09 -8.48
CA LEU A 225 2.58 -12.63 -8.54
C LEU A 225 3.84 -12.03 -9.19
N HIS A 226 5.02 -12.48 -8.78
CA HIS A 226 6.26 -11.95 -9.32
C HIS A 226 6.46 -12.36 -10.79
N ARG A 227 6.18 -13.62 -11.15
CA ARG A 227 6.27 -14.05 -12.57
C ARG A 227 5.21 -13.40 -13.46
N ASN A 228 4.08 -12.97 -12.90
CA ASN A 228 3.07 -12.22 -13.65
C ASN A 228 3.63 -10.89 -14.19
N LEU A 229 4.60 -10.26 -13.52
CA LEU A 229 5.29 -9.08 -14.05
C LEU A 229 5.91 -9.36 -15.42
N LEU A 230 6.59 -10.49 -15.58
CA LEU A 230 7.18 -10.88 -16.87
C LEU A 230 6.10 -11.17 -17.92
N ALA A 231 5.00 -11.81 -17.54
CA ALA A 231 3.86 -12.05 -18.42
C ALA A 231 3.20 -10.74 -18.88
N ARG A 232 3.10 -9.76 -17.98
CA ARG A 232 2.62 -8.40 -18.28
C ARG A 232 3.54 -7.70 -19.28
N ILE A 233 4.87 -7.75 -19.06
CA ILE A 233 5.85 -7.19 -20.00
C ILE A 233 5.67 -7.81 -21.40
N ASN A 234 5.47 -9.11 -21.48
CA ASN A 234 5.22 -9.77 -22.77
C ASN A 234 3.99 -9.21 -23.48
N ARG A 235 2.88 -9.10 -22.74
CA ARG A 235 1.59 -8.66 -23.28
C ARG A 235 1.58 -7.19 -23.66
N GLU A 236 2.10 -6.30 -22.82
CA GLU A 236 1.95 -4.85 -22.98
C GLU A 236 3.13 -4.20 -23.72
N LEU A 237 4.33 -4.77 -23.62
CA LEU A 237 5.56 -4.18 -24.18
C LEU A 237 6.13 -4.98 -25.35
N GLY A 238 5.40 -5.98 -25.85
CA GLY A 238 5.86 -6.86 -26.93
C GLY A 238 7.08 -7.68 -26.52
N GLY A 239 7.11 -8.12 -25.26
CA GLY A 239 8.18 -8.94 -24.73
C GLY A 239 8.03 -10.43 -25.03
N ASP A 240 9.11 -11.19 -24.89
CA ASP A 240 9.14 -12.65 -25.14
C ASP A 240 9.76 -13.47 -23.98
N PHE A 241 9.68 -12.97 -22.75
CA PHE A 241 10.12 -13.70 -21.56
C PHE A 241 9.52 -15.10 -21.49
N GLN A 242 10.37 -16.11 -21.36
CA GLN A 242 9.98 -17.47 -21.01
C GLN A 242 9.85 -17.56 -19.49
N THR A 243 8.71 -17.14 -18.95
CA THR A 243 8.51 -16.89 -17.50
C THR A 243 8.82 -18.09 -16.59
N TRP A 244 8.67 -19.32 -17.09
CA TRP A 244 9.01 -20.56 -16.37
C TRP A 244 10.52 -20.75 -16.16
N ARG A 245 11.37 -20.00 -16.88
CA ARG A 245 12.83 -19.98 -16.70
C ARG A 245 13.29 -19.01 -15.61
N PHE A 246 12.36 -18.34 -14.93
CA PHE A 246 12.64 -17.46 -13.82
C PHE A 246 12.07 -18.07 -12.53
N ALA A 247 12.93 -18.28 -11.54
CA ALA A 247 12.53 -18.69 -10.21
C ALA A 247 12.34 -17.46 -9.32
N TYR A 248 11.33 -17.49 -8.47
CA TYR A 248 11.11 -16.45 -7.47
C TYR A 248 11.84 -16.82 -6.18
N HIS A 249 12.49 -15.84 -5.59
CA HIS A 249 13.16 -15.96 -4.31
C HIS A 249 12.88 -14.73 -3.46
N ALA A 250 12.78 -14.96 -2.16
CA ALA A 250 12.79 -13.92 -1.15
C ALA A 250 13.80 -14.28 -0.06
N TYR A 251 14.41 -13.27 0.55
CA TYR A 251 15.38 -13.44 1.62
C TYR A 251 15.18 -12.36 2.67
N TYR A 252 15.15 -12.74 3.96
CA TYR A 252 15.08 -11.79 5.06
C TYR A 252 16.47 -11.53 5.66
N ASP A 253 16.97 -10.33 5.44
CA ASP A 253 18.15 -9.82 6.12
C ASP A 253 17.75 -9.37 7.54
N ARG A 254 18.02 -10.22 8.53
CA ARG A 254 17.71 -9.94 9.95
C ARG A 254 18.41 -8.69 10.49
N THR A 255 19.59 -8.35 9.97
CA THR A 255 20.36 -7.19 10.44
C THR A 255 19.74 -5.91 9.92
N LYS A 256 19.34 -5.87 8.64
CA LYS A 256 18.64 -4.73 8.06
C LYS A 256 17.16 -4.68 8.47
N GLY A 257 16.58 -5.82 8.81
CA GLY A 257 15.14 -6.00 8.93
C GLY A 257 14.45 -5.76 7.60
N CYS A 258 14.92 -6.42 6.54
CA CYS A 258 14.39 -6.20 5.20
C CYS A 258 14.29 -7.52 4.45
N VAL A 259 13.12 -7.78 3.88
CA VAL A 259 12.93 -8.81 2.87
C VAL A 259 13.28 -8.23 1.51
N THR A 260 14.16 -8.90 0.77
CA THR A 260 14.46 -8.62 -0.64
C THR A 260 13.86 -9.69 -1.53
N MET A 261 13.20 -9.29 -2.62
CA MET A 261 12.49 -10.19 -3.53
C MET A 261 13.05 -10.07 -4.95
N TYR A 262 13.34 -11.20 -5.58
CA TYR A 262 13.93 -11.24 -6.91
C TYR A 262 13.38 -12.39 -7.78
N LEU A 263 13.46 -12.19 -9.09
CA LEU A 263 13.32 -13.22 -10.10
C LEU A 263 14.70 -13.61 -10.60
N GLU A 264 15.11 -14.86 -10.37
CA GLU A 264 16.39 -15.40 -10.76
C GLU A 264 16.28 -16.17 -12.08
N SER A 265 17.15 -15.85 -13.03
CA SER A 265 17.27 -16.58 -14.29
C SER A 265 17.91 -17.94 -14.07
N LEU A 266 17.19 -19.02 -14.39
CA LEU A 266 17.68 -20.40 -14.22
C LEU A 266 18.69 -20.84 -15.29
N TYR A 267 18.78 -20.10 -16.40
CA TYR A 267 19.59 -20.45 -17.56
C TYR A 267 20.22 -19.20 -18.18
N SER A 268 21.29 -19.36 -18.95
CA SER A 268 21.68 -18.32 -19.91
C SER A 268 20.57 -18.13 -20.95
N GLN A 269 20.02 -16.93 -21.06
CA GLN A 269 18.92 -16.62 -21.96
C GLN A 269 18.90 -15.12 -22.32
N PHE A 270 17.98 -14.74 -23.20
CA PHE A 270 17.69 -13.35 -23.47
C PHE A 270 16.18 -13.16 -23.54
N ALA A 271 15.73 -11.92 -23.32
CA ALA A 271 14.38 -11.48 -23.63
C ALA A 271 14.44 -10.21 -24.47
N ASN A 272 13.62 -10.14 -25.51
CA ASN A 272 13.31 -8.91 -26.21
C ASN A 272 12.18 -8.21 -25.47
N VAL A 273 12.27 -6.89 -25.31
CA VAL A 273 11.22 -6.04 -24.72
C VAL A 273 11.21 -4.71 -25.44
N GLY A 274 10.06 -4.30 -25.98
CA GLY A 274 9.92 -3.01 -26.66
C GLY A 274 10.91 -2.80 -27.81
N GLY A 275 11.31 -3.88 -28.49
CA GLY A 275 12.31 -3.87 -29.57
C GLY A 275 13.77 -3.88 -29.13
N ARG A 276 14.07 -4.03 -27.83
CA ARG A 276 15.42 -4.10 -27.27
C ARG A 276 15.70 -5.49 -26.68
N ARG A 277 16.90 -6.03 -26.93
CA ARG A 277 17.36 -7.29 -26.34
C ARG A 277 18.02 -7.04 -25.00
N PHE A 278 17.71 -7.90 -24.03
CA PHE A 278 18.32 -7.96 -22.71
C PHE A 278 18.81 -9.38 -22.44
N ASP A 279 20.09 -9.53 -22.15
CA ASP A 279 20.72 -10.82 -21.85
C ASP A 279 20.69 -11.10 -20.34
N PHE A 280 20.60 -12.38 -19.99
CA PHE A 280 20.61 -12.92 -18.64
C PHE A 280 21.56 -14.12 -18.57
N GLY A 281 22.49 -14.10 -17.62
CA GLY A 281 23.25 -15.27 -17.20
C GLY A 281 22.43 -16.22 -16.31
N PRO A 282 22.97 -17.40 -16.00
CA PRO A 282 22.43 -18.23 -14.93
C PRO A 282 22.65 -17.54 -13.59
N ASN A 283 21.65 -17.62 -12.70
CA ASN A 283 21.58 -16.98 -11.39
C ASN A 283 21.56 -15.43 -11.44
N GLU A 284 21.43 -14.83 -12.63
CA GLU A 284 21.27 -13.39 -12.75
C GLU A 284 19.85 -12.99 -12.34
N THR A 285 19.74 -11.97 -11.51
CA THR A 285 18.48 -11.59 -10.87
C THR A 285 17.89 -10.32 -11.46
N ILE A 286 16.56 -10.25 -11.41
CA ILE A 286 15.79 -9.02 -11.49
C ILE A 286 15.29 -8.73 -10.08
N ASP A 287 15.70 -7.62 -9.51
CA ASP A 287 15.16 -7.13 -8.25
C ASP A 287 13.74 -6.65 -8.49
N THR A 288 12.81 -7.15 -7.68
CA THR A 288 11.38 -6.93 -7.89
C THR A 288 10.69 -6.30 -6.69
N GLY A 289 11.39 -6.16 -5.56
CA GLY A 289 10.88 -5.39 -4.44
C GLY A 289 11.67 -5.58 -3.16
N ILE A 290 11.29 -4.77 -2.18
CA ILE A 290 11.77 -4.79 -0.81
C ILE A 290 10.58 -4.70 0.14
N ALA A 291 10.72 -5.22 1.35
CA ALA A 291 9.78 -5.00 2.44
C ALA A 291 10.53 -4.90 3.76
N TYR A 292 10.66 -3.68 4.28
CA TYR A 292 11.26 -3.40 5.57
C TYR A 292 10.30 -3.70 6.72
N GLN A 293 10.85 -4.35 7.74
CA GLN A 293 10.30 -4.49 9.07
C GLN A 293 11.04 -3.54 10.00
N TYR A 294 10.30 -2.92 10.92
CA TYR A 294 10.86 -1.92 11.83
C TYR A 294 10.66 -2.34 13.28
N GLU A 295 11.60 -1.97 14.14
CA GLU A 295 11.30 -1.77 15.54
C GLU A 295 10.48 -0.48 15.71
N GLU A 296 9.66 -0.41 16.77
CA GLU A 296 8.84 0.79 17.04
C GLU A 296 9.70 2.08 17.06
N ALA A 297 10.86 2.03 17.70
CA ALA A 297 11.77 3.17 17.81
C ALA A 297 12.40 3.60 16.47
N GLU A 298 12.63 2.65 15.56
CA GLU A 298 13.18 2.94 14.23
C GLU A 298 12.15 3.69 13.39
N LEU A 299 10.91 3.24 13.36
CA LEU A 299 9.83 3.94 12.65
C LEU A 299 9.60 5.33 13.25
N GLN A 300 9.58 5.45 14.59
CA GLN A 300 9.43 6.75 15.26
C GLN A 300 10.55 7.72 14.89
N ALA A 301 11.78 7.22 14.67
CA ALA A 301 12.90 8.04 14.21
C ALA A 301 12.70 8.55 12.77
N LEU A 302 12.23 7.69 11.86
CA LEU A 302 11.89 8.11 10.48
C LEU A 302 10.76 9.15 10.48
N ALA A 303 9.71 8.90 11.26
CA ALA A 303 8.60 9.82 11.42
C ALA A 303 9.03 11.18 11.97
N ARG A 304 9.94 11.21 12.95
CA ARG A 304 10.51 12.45 13.49
C ARG A 304 11.26 13.25 12.42
N GLN A 305 12.05 12.59 11.57
CA GLN A 305 12.74 13.24 10.44
C GLN A 305 11.77 13.82 9.40
N ALA A 306 10.58 13.24 9.29
CA ALA A 306 9.51 13.71 8.41
C ALA A 306 8.62 14.80 9.05
N GLY A 307 8.83 15.14 10.33
CA GLY A 307 8.04 16.15 11.04
C GLY A 307 6.79 15.59 11.72
N PHE A 308 6.82 14.35 12.17
CA PHE A 308 5.79 13.75 13.02
C PHE A 308 6.33 13.46 14.42
N VAL A 309 5.46 13.56 15.43
CA VAL A 309 5.74 13.14 16.80
C VAL A 309 4.80 11.98 17.15
N SER A 310 5.37 10.84 17.51
CA SER A 310 4.62 9.67 17.98
C SER A 310 3.95 9.98 19.32
N GLN A 311 2.67 9.64 19.42
CA GLN A 311 1.85 9.84 20.63
C GLN A 311 1.30 8.53 21.17
N MET A 312 0.87 7.64 20.26
CA MET A 312 0.26 6.36 20.58
C MET A 312 0.89 5.25 19.73
N VAL A 313 0.99 4.07 20.31
CA VAL A 313 1.36 2.83 19.60
C VAL A 313 0.42 1.74 20.09
N TRP A 314 -0.22 1.05 19.14
CA TRP A 314 -1.06 -0.11 19.39
C TRP A 314 -0.42 -1.33 18.72
N THR A 315 -0.36 -2.45 19.41
CA THR A 315 0.21 -3.70 18.87
C THR A 315 -0.76 -4.85 19.11
N ASP A 316 -0.67 -5.89 18.29
CA ASP A 316 -1.34 -7.16 18.59
C ASP A 316 -0.65 -7.85 19.77
N ALA A 317 -1.33 -8.83 20.37
CA ALA A 317 -0.82 -9.55 21.53
C ALA A 317 0.52 -10.26 21.28
N ALA A 318 0.78 -10.69 20.04
CA ALA A 318 2.03 -11.34 19.65
C ALA A 318 3.11 -10.35 19.18
N ARG A 319 2.82 -9.03 19.18
CA ARG A 319 3.70 -7.94 18.73
C ARG A 319 4.25 -8.21 17.33
N MET A 320 3.38 -8.70 16.46
CA MET A 320 3.68 -8.99 15.07
C MET A 320 3.61 -7.72 14.21
N PHE A 321 2.73 -6.80 14.57
CA PHE A 321 2.43 -5.59 13.83
C PHE A 321 2.16 -4.45 14.81
N SER A 322 2.35 -3.22 14.37
CA SER A 322 1.98 -2.03 15.14
C SER A 322 1.17 -1.05 14.28
N VAL A 323 0.23 -0.36 14.91
CA VAL A 323 -0.38 0.85 14.38
C VAL A 323 0.11 2.02 15.22
N HIS A 324 0.72 3.01 14.58
CA HIS A 324 1.24 4.19 15.24
C HIS A 324 0.31 5.38 15.03
N GLY A 325 -0.05 6.05 16.12
CA GLY A 325 -0.75 7.33 16.11
C GLY A 325 0.24 8.48 16.33
N MET A 326 0.38 9.34 15.33
CA MET A 326 1.36 10.44 15.34
C MET A 326 0.71 11.78 14.96
N ILE A 327 1.31 12.88 15.43
CA ILE A 327 0.86 14.24 15.15
C ILE A 327 1.89 14.97 14.31
N ALA A 328 1.46 15.62 13.24
CA ALA A 328 2.30 16.47 12.40
C ALA A 328 2.68 17.75 13.16
N VAL A 329 3.98 18.01 13.28
CA VAL A 329 4.56 19.24 13.87
C VAL A 329 5.19 20.10 12.81
#